data_AF-A0A5E4JS67-F1
#
_entry.id   AF-A0A5E4JS67-F1
#
_cell.length_a   1.000
_cell.length_b   1.000
_cell.length_c   1.000
_cell.angle_alpha   90.00
_cell.angle_beta   90.00
_cell.angle_gamma   90.00
#
_symmetry.space_group_name_H-M   'P 1'
#
loop_
_entity.id
_entity.type
_entity.pdbx_description
1 polymer ?
#
loop_
_entity_poly.entity_id
_entity_poly.type
_entity_poly.pdbx_seq_one_letter_code
_entity_poly.pdbx_strand_id
1 'polypeptide(L)'
;MGETRFGKVGRFEAQLFSAFVSSCVSERERITYVQNFLIEFSNYSDLPRKKGAPRNEGCVLELNGLENLDPLCPEQVARLVKERLHTKYLKPNAKRERLAFIAEINRYFNL
;
A
#
# COMPACT_ATOMS: atom_id res chain seq x y z
N MET A 1 -9.91 -5.85 22.91
CA MET A 1 -9.24 -6.80 22.01
C MET A 1 -7.87 -6.24 21.67
N GLY A 2 -6.80 -7.04 21.81
CA GLY A 2 -5.44 -6.60 21.46
C GLY A 2 -5.25 -6.47 19.95
N GLU A 3 -4.27 -5.68 19.56
CA GLU A 3 -3.94 -5.48 18.15
C GLU A 3 -3.42 -6.77 17.48
N THR A 4 -3.88 -7.04 16.26
CA THR A 4 -3.39 -8.19 15.48
C THR A 4 -1.95 -7.99 14.99
N ARG A 5 -1.20 -9.10 14.80
CA ARG A 5 0.15 -9.07 14.20
C ARG A 5 0.19 -8.31 12.86
N PHE A 6 -0.84 -8.45 12.02
CA PHE A 6 -0.93 -7.77 10.74
C PHE A 6 -1.18 -6.27 10.87
N GLY A 7 -1.91 -5.85 11.90
CA GLY A 7 -2.03 -4.42 12.25
C GLY A 7 -0.67 -3.81 12.58
N LYS A 8 0.17 -4.53 13.35
CA LYS A 8 1.53 -4.07 13.70
C LYS A 8 2.40 -3.89 12.47
N VAL A 9 2.35 -4.85 11.55
CA VAL A 9 3.08 -4.78 10.27
C VAL A 9 2.63 -3.55 9.48
N GLY A 10 1.32 -3.34 9.34
CA GLY A 10 0.78 -2.19 8.57
C GLY A 10 1.23 -0.85 9.14
N ARG A 11 1.23 -0.70 10.48
CA ARG A 11 1.72 0.53 11.11
C ARG A 11 3.22 0.71 10.99
N PHE A 12 4.01 -0.36 11.12
CA PHE A 12 5.45 -0.28 10.92
C PHE A 12 5.80 0.15 9.49
N GLU A 13 5.10 -0.39 8.49
CA GLU A 13 5.27 0.02 7.10
C GLU A 13 4.84 1.46 6.84
N ALA A 14 3.78 1.93 7.50
CA ALA A 14 3.38 3.33 7.46
C ALA A 14 4.46 4.25 8.05
N GLN A 15 5.14 3.84 9.13
CA GLN A 15 6.27 4.59 9.68
C GLN A 15 7.43 4.71 8.70
N LEU A 16 7.80 3.60 8.04
CA LEU A 16 8.85 3.61 7.01
C LEU A 16 8.47 4.49 5.82
N PHE A 17 7.22 4.40 5.35
CA PHE A 17 6.72 5.24 4.26
C PHE A 17 6.72 6.72 4.64
N SER A 18 6.22 7.07 5.83
CA SER A 18 6.25 8.46 6.34
C SER A 18 7.67 9.01 6.44
N ALA A 19 8.63 8.20 6.89
CA ALA A 19 10.04 8.58 6.93
C ALA A 19 10.59 8.85 5.52
N PHE A 20 10.29 7.96 4.56
CA PHE A 20 10.67 8.14 3.16
C PHE A 20 10.09 9.42 2.55
N VAL A 21 8.78 9.65 2.68
CA VAL A 21 8.13 10.87 2.18
C VAL A 21 8.77 12.12 2.82
N SER A 22 9.09 12.05 4.11
CA SER A 22 9.74 13.17 4.79
C SER A 22 11.16 13.42 4.30
N SER A 23 11.92 12.39 3.92
CA SER A 23 13.30 12.56 3.44
C SER A 23 13.42 12.90 1.95
N CYS A 24 12.49 12.40 1.12
CA CYS A 24 12.65 12.40 -0.33
C CYS A 24 11.67 13.33 -1.06
N VAL A 25 10.53 13.66 -0.45
CA VAL A 25 9.52 14.54 -1.05
C VAL A 25 9.60 15.93 -0.40
N SER A 26 9.58 16.97 -1.23
CA SER A 26 9.65 18.35 -0.77
C SER A 26 8.47 18.66 0.16
N GLU A 27 8.69 19.44 1.21
CA GLU A 27 7.68 19.72 2.23
C GLU A 27 6.35 20.24 1.64
N ARG A 28 6.45 21.06 0.59
CA ARG A 28 5.28 21.64 -0.11
C ARG A 28 4.45 20.58 -0.85
N GLU A 29 5.04 19.46 -1.24
CA GLU A 29 4.41 18.44 -2.07
C GLU A 29 3.98 17.20 -1.27
N ARG A 30 4.46 17.04 -0.02
CA ARG A 30 4.22 15.83 0.79
C ARG A 30 2.74 15.46 0.90
N ILE A 31 1.87 16.43 1.17
CA ILE A 31 0.44 16.19 1.35
C ILE A 31 -0.18 15.67 0.04
N THR A 32 0.11 16.33 -1.09
CA THR A 32 -0.37 15.90 -2.41
C THR A 32 0.17 14.53 -2.79
N TYR A 33 1.46 14.28 -2.55
CA TYR A 33 2.08 12.97 -2.79
C TYR A 33 1.35 11.86 -2.00
N VAL A 34 1.13 12.08 -0.70
CA VAL A 34 0.46 11.11 0.17
C VAL A 34 -0.98 10.89 -0.24
N GLN A 35 -1.71 11.95 -0.59
CA GLN A 35 -3.09 11.83 -1.05
C GLN A 35 -3.19 11.01 -2.34
N ASN A 36 -2.34 11.29 -3.34
CA ASN A 36 -2.31 10.52 -4.58
C ASN A 36 -1.93 9.05 -4.34
N PHE A 37 -0.95 8.81 -3.46
CA PHE A 37 -0.59 7.47 -3.04
C PHE A 37 -1.79 6.74 -2.42
N LEU A 38 -2.50 7.39 -1.48
CA LEU A 38 -3.63 6.79 -0.78
C LEU A 38 -4.81 6.51 -1.70
N ILE A 39 -5.08 7.37 -2.69
CA ILE A 39 -6.12 7.14 -3.70
C ILE A 39 -5.82 5.86 -4.48
N GLU A 40 -4.61 5.73 -5.04
CA GLU A 40 -4.20 4.56 -5.82
C GLU A 40 -4.11 3.30 -4.94
N PHE A 41 -3.59 3.42 -3.72
CA PHE A 41 -3.42 2.32 -2.78
C PHE A 41 -4.75 1.81 -2.19
N SER A 42 -5.73 2.69 -2.04
CA SER A 42 -7.06 2.34 -1.54
C SER A 42 -7.86 1.54 -2.55
N ASN A 43 -7.57 1.71 -3.85
CA ASN A 43 -8.12 0.94 -4.96
C ASN A 43 -7.53 -0.49 -5.05
N TYR A 44 -7.46 -1.19 -3.91
CA TYR A 44 -6.97 -2.56 -3.79
C TYR A 44 -8.15 -3.55 -3.73
N SER A 45 -8.08 -4.62 -4.52
CA SER A 45 -9.07 -5.70 -4.49
C SER A 45 -8.88 -6.62 -3.28
N ASP A 46 -9.80 -6.49 -2.32
CA ASP A 46 -9.93 -7.39 -1.16
C ASP A 46 -10.61 -8.73 -1.52
N LEU A 47 -11.07 -8.90 -2.76
CA LEU A 47 -11.76 -10.12 -3.18
C LEU A 47 -10.81 -11.31 -3.14
N PRO A 48 -11.23 -12.43 -2.52
CA PRO A 48 -10.45 -13.65 -2.54
C PRO A 48 -10.43 -14.25 -3.95
N ARG A 49 -9.34 -14.94 -4.26
CA ARG A 49 -9.21 -15.73 -5.49
C ARG A 49 -10.27 -16.84 -5.52
N LYS A 50 -10.90 -17.09 -6.68
CA LYS A 50 -11.79 -18.24 -6.89
C LYS A 50 -11.01 -19.56 -6.80
N LYS A 51 -11.65 -20.63 -6.33
CA LYS A 51 -11.02 -21.97 -6.28
C LYS A 51 -10.69 -22.44 -7.71
N GLY A 52 -9.44 -22.84 -7.96
CA GLY A 52 -8.97 -23.31 -9.28
C GLY A 52 -8.37 -22.24 -10.21
N ALA A 53 -8.51 -20.96 -9.86
CA ALA A 53 -7.91 -19.84 -10.56
C ALA A 53 -6.36 -19.91 -10.64
N PRO A 54 -5.69 -19.36 -11.66
CA PRO A 54 -4.24 -19.15 -11.61
C PRO A 54 -3.81 -18.39 -10.35
N ARG A 55 -2.58 -18.62 -9.87
CA ARG A 55 -2.04 -17.98 -8.65
C ARG A 55 -2.14 -16.44 -8.68
N ASN A 56 -2.19 -15.86 -9.89
CA ASN A 56 -2.20 -14.42 -10.14
C ASN A 56 -3.57 -13.93 -10.66
N GLU A 57 -4.62 -14.75 -10.69
CA GLU A 57 -5.94 -14.30 -11.16
C GLU A 57 -6.50 -13.24 -10.19
N GLY A 58 -6.78 -12.05 -10.72
CA GLY A 58 -7.18 -10.87 -9.94
C GLY A 58 -6.01 -10.03 -9.42
N CYS A 59 -4.75 -10.50 -9.54
CA CYS A 59 -3.59 -9.62 -9.45
C CYS A 59 -3.48 -8.88 -10.78
N VAL A 60 -3.75 -7.58 -10.78
CA VAL A 60 -3.20 -6.74 -11.84
C VAL A 60 -1.69 -6.71 -11.57
N LEU A 61 -0.89 -7.26 -12.49
CA LEU A 61 0.57 -7.10 -12.46
C LEU A 61 0.86 -5.67 -12.92
N GLU A 62 0.55 -4.71 -12.05
CA GLU A 62 0.61 -3.28 -12.33
C GLU A 62 2.04 -2.84 -12.68
N LEU A 63 3.04 -3.66 -12.31
CA LEU A 63 4.44 -3.45 -12.62
C LEU A 63 4.93 -4.14 -13.91
N ASN A 64 4.16 -5.06 -14.52
CA ASN A 64 4.65 -5.88 -15.64
C ASN A 64 4.97 -5.11 -16.93
N GLY A 65 4.60 -3.83 -17.01
CA GLY A 65 4.93 -2.92 -18.11
C GLY A 65 5.79 -1.72 -17.68
N LEU A 66 6.34 -1.77 -16.46
CA LEU A 66 7.04 -0.66 -15.83
C LEU A 66 8.55 -0.97 -15.87
N GLU A 67 9.26 -0.35 -16.81
CA GLU A 67 10.70 -0.59 -17.00
C GLU A 67 11.54 -0.05 -15.83
N ASN A 68 11.14 1.09 -15.27
CA ASN A 68 11.81 1.74 -14.13
C ASN A 68 10.78 2.28 -13.14
N LEU A 69 10.92 1.91 -11.87
CA LEU A 69 10.13 2.47 -10.78
C LEU A 69 10.68 3.87 -10.43
N ASP A 70 9.81 4.88 -10.48
CA ASP A 70 10.09 6.21 -9.94
C ASP A 70 9.52 6.33 -8.51
N PRO A 71 10.38 6.38 -7.46
CA PRO A 71 9.93 6.55 -6.08
C PRO A 71 9.22 7.90 -5.83
N LEU A 72 9.42 8.90 -6.69
CA LEU A 72 8.77 10.20 -6.60
C LEU A 72 7.41 10.23 -7.31
N CYS A 73 7.02 9.16 -8.00
CA CYS A 73 5.66 8.97 -8.51
C CYS A 73 4.84 8.16 -7.48
N PRO A 74 3.93 8.80 -6.73
CA PRO A 74 3.19 8.14 -5.65
C PRO A 74 2.32 6.96 -6.15
N GLU A 75 1.79 7.05 -7.36
CA GLU A 75 0.98 6.00 -7.98
C GLU A 75 1.81 4.74 -8.26
N GLN A 76 3.05 4.90 -8.76
CA GLN A 76 3.93 3.76 -9.01
C GLN A 76 4.33 3.06 -7.71
N VAL A 77 4.63 3.83 -6.66
CA VAL A 77 4.92 3.27 -5.33
C VAL A 77 3.68 2.56 -4.77
N ALA A 78 2.49 3.14 -4.91
CA ALA A 78 1.25 2.50 -4.48
C ALA A 78 1.01 1.17 -5.20
N ARG A 79 1.24 1.10 -6.51
CA ARG A 79 1.16 -0.13 -7.32
C ARG A 79 2.14 -1.20 -6.84
N LEU A 80 3.38 -0.82 -6.56
CA LEU A 80 4.37 -1.73 -5.98
C LEU A 80 3.91 -2.33 -4.65
N VAL A 81 3.40 -1.49 -3.73
CA VAL A 81 2.93 -1.96 -2.42
C VAL A 81 1.67 -2.82 -2.59
N LYS A 82 0.75 -2.46 -3.48
CA LYS A 82 -0.44 -3.27 -3.81
C LYS A 82 -0.05 -4.64 -4.34
N GLU A 83 0.90 -4.71 -5.26
CA GLU A 83 1.36 -5.97 -5.86
C GLU A 83 2.04 -6.84 -4.80
N ARG A 84 2.89 -6.26 -3.94
CA ARG A 84 3.49 -6.95 -2.77
C ARG A 84 2.41 -7.52 -1.85
N LEU A 85 1.37 -6.76 -1.52
CA LEU A 85 0.25 -7.22 -0.70
C LEU A 85 -0.54 -8.34 -1.38
N HIS A 86 -0.71 -8.27 -2.71
CA HIS A 86 -1.39 -9.30 -3.50
C HIS A 86 -0.67 -10.64 -3.47
N THR A 87 0.67 -10.65 -3.36
CA THR A 87 1.44 -11.90 -3.22
C THR A 87 1.19 -12.65 -1.89
N LYS A 88 0.51 -12.02 -0.92
CA LYS A 88 0.19 -12.63 0.37
C LYS A 88 -1.00 -13.59 0.26
N TYR A 89 -0.84 -14.80 0.80
CA TYR A 89 -1.80 -15.91 0.66
C TYR A 89 -3.20 -15.65 1.24
N LEU A 90 -3.33 -14.76 2.23
CA LEU A 90 -4.59 -14.54 2.97
C LEU A 90 -5.05 -13.07 2.83
N LYS A 91 -5.99 -12.82 1.91
CA LYS A 91 -6.60 -11.50 1.66
C LYS A 91 -7.14 -10.80 2.91
N PRO A 92 -7.77 -11.49 3.89
CA PRO A 92 -8.18 -10.84 5.14
C PRO A 92 -7.02 -10.25 5.94
N ASN A 93 -5.84 -10.87 5.88
CA ASN A 93 -4.65 -10.37 6.57
C ASN A 93 -4.06 -9.15 5.83
N ALA A 94 -3.98 -9.22 4.50
CA ALA A 94 -3.59 -8.08 3.67
C ALA A 94 -4.52 -6.88 3.89
N LYS A 95 -5.83 -7.11 4.00
CA LYS A 95 -6.81 -6.08 4.35
C LYS A 95 -6.53 -5.44 5.71
N ARG A 96 -6.30 -6.25 6.76
CA ARG A 96 -5.99 -5.73 8.11
C ARG A 96 -4.72 -4.88 8.12
N GLU A 97 -3.69 -5.34 7.41
CA GLU A 97 -2.43 -4.62 7.25
C GLU A 97 -2.62 -3.29 6.54
N ARG A 98 -3.32 -3.30 5.39
CA ARG A 98 -3.64 -2.10 4.60
C ARG A 98 -4.45 -1.08 5.39
N LEU A 99 -5.48 -1.51 6.10
CA LEU A 99 -6.30 -0.60 6.91
C LEU A 99 -5.50 0.02 8.06
N ALA A 100 -4.63 -0.75 8.71
CA ALA A 100 -3.75 -0.23 9.74
C ALA A 100 -2.72 0.76 9.17
N PHE A 101 -2.18 0.48 7.99
CA PHE A 101 -1.30 1.39 7.26
C PHE A 101 -2.01 2.72 6.96
N ILE A 102 -3.20 2.68 6.34
CA ILE A 102 -3.95 3.89 5.95
C ILE A 102 -4.28 4.74 7.18
N ALA A 103 -4.78 4.11 8.25
CA ALA A 103 -5.11 4.83 9.47
C ALA A 103 -3.88 5.54 10.07
N GLU A 104 -2.72 4.89 10.04
CA GLU A 104 -1.48 5.45 10.56
C GLU A 104 -0.95 6.60 9.68
N ILE A 105 -1.05 6.49 8.35
CA ILE A 105 -0.68 7.58 7.43
C ILE A 105 -1.58 8.81 7.64
N ASN A 106 -2.90 8.63 7.74
CA ASN A 106 -3.81 9.75 8.00
C ASN A 106 -3.46 10.45 9.32
N ARG A 107 -3.04 9.69 10.34
CA ARG A 107 -2.55 10.24 11.61
C ARG A 107 -1.24 11.04 11.46
N TYR A 108 -0.29 10.56 10.66
CA TYR A 108 0.99 11.25 10.45
C TYR A 108 0.87 12.55 9.66
N PHE A 109 -0.02 12.57 8.66
CA PHE A 109 -0.15 13.70 7.74
C PHE A 109 -1.38 14.59 8.01
N ASN A 110 -2.14 14.31 9.09
CA ASN A 110 -3.37 15.03 9.47
C ASN A 110 -4.40 15.11 8.33
N LEU A 111 -4.69 13.95 7.72
CA LEU A 111 -5.65 13.79 6.61
C LEU A 111 -7.01 13.26 7.09
#